data_AF-A0A252CA82-F1
#
_entry.id   AF-A0A252CA82-F1
#
_cell.length_a   1.000
_cell.length_b   1.000
_cell.length_c   1.000
_cell.angle_alpha   90.00
_cell.angle_beta   90.00
_cell.angle_gamma   90.00
#
_symmetry.space_group_name_H-M   'P 1'
#
loop_
_entity.id
_entity.type
_entity.pdbx_description
1 polymer ?
#
loop_
_entity_poly.entity_id
_entity_poly.type
_entity_poly.pdbx_seq_one_letter_code
_entity_poly.pdbx_strand_id
1 'polypeptide(L)'
;TETISRQDPNWKIIVEDTRLSKRNWRVTAQLVDQFKDSSGQPLKNDVLLFRKGTQLDQWITSTSEVNVFDGTSTDKNELYDVLWPTQEGPLLQVAPGTVKVGKYTGVINWKLIDAPV
;
A
#
# COMPACT_ATOMS: atom_id res chain seq x y z
N THR A 1 -14.11 -9.69 11.51
CA THR A 1 -12.93 -9.53 10.66
C THR A 1 -11.79 -9.14 11.56
N GLU A 2 -10.60 -9.67 11.31
CA GLU A 2 -9.40 -9.28 12.05
C GLU A 2 -8.52 -8.41 11.16
N THR A 3 -7.94 -7.36 11.76
CA THR A 3 -6.97 -6.47 11.09
C THR A 3 -5.57 -6.78 11.61
N ILE A 4 -4.67 -7.17 10.71
CA ILE A 4 -3.28 -7.47 11.05
C ILE A 4 -2.43 -6.23 10.79
N SER A 5 -1.68 -5.80 11.82
CA SER A 5 -0.77 -4.65 11.73
C SER A 5 0.54 -5.02 11.02
N ARG A 6 1.25 -4.00 10.52
CA ARG A 6 2.59 -4.13 9.93
C ARG A 6 3.59 -4.69 10.97
N GLN A 7 4.50 -5.57 10.53
CA GLN A 7 5.51 -6.17 11.41
C GLN A 7 6.56 -5.15 11.87
N ASP A 8 7.04 -4.30 10.96
CA ASP A 8 7.91 -3.18 11.26
C ASP A 8 7.07 -1.89 11.40
N PRO A 9 6.95 -1.31 12.60
CA PRO A 9 6.17 -0.09 12.82
C PRO A 9 6.82 1.14 12.17
N ASN A 10 8.11 1.08 11.85
CA ASN A 10 8.87 2.17 11.23
C ASN A 10 9.00 2.00 9.71
N TRP A 11 8.37 0.98 9.13
CA TRP A 11 8.40 0.79 7.68
C TRP A 11 7.78 1.99 6.97
N LYS A 12 8.54 2.56 6.04
CA LYS A 12 8.12 3.68 5.21
C LYS A 12 8.74 3.58 3.82
N ILE A 13 8.08 4.23 2.86
CA ILE A 13 8.67 4.53 1.56
C ILE A 13 9.24 5.94 1.65
N ILE A 14 10.42 6.19 1.08
CA ILE A 14 11.01 7.53 0.99
C ILE A 14 11.01 7.94 -0.47
N VAL A 15 10.43 9.10 -0.77
CA VAL A 15 10.48 9.72 -2.10
C VAL A 15 11.49 10.85 -2.05
N GLU A 16 12.47 10.81 -2.95
CA GLU A 16 13.42 11.89 -3.17
C GLU A 16 12.99 12.70 -4.39
N ASP A 17 12.65 13.97 -4.19
CA ASP A 17 12.27 14.92 -5.25
C ASP A 17 13.35 15.96 -5.53
N THR A 18 14.15 15.66 -6.54
CA THR A 18 15.26 16.48 -7.06
C THR A 18 14.83 17.51 -8.11
N ARG A 19 13.53 17.62 -8.46
CA ARG A 19 13.08 18.56 -9.50
C ARG A 19 13.33 20.00 -9.08
N LEU A 20 13.80 20.81 -10.02
CA LEU A 20 13.95 22.26 -9.84
C LEU A 20 12.59 22.97 -9.68
N SER A 21 11.58 22.52 -10.43
CA SER A 21 10.20 23.00 -10.30
C SER A 21 9.39 21.97 -9.53
N LYS A 22 9.08 22.28 -8.27
CA LYS A 22 8.34 21.38 -7.39
C LYS A 22 6.88 21.26 -7.83
N ARG A 23 6.38 20.02 -7.82
CA ARG A 23 5.00 19.67 -8.19
C ARG A 23 4.47 18.58 -7.28
N ASN A 24 3.15 18.47 -7.22
CA ASN A 24 2.50 17.37 -6.54
C ASN A 24 2.83 16.04 -7.24
N TRP A 25 2.92 14.98 -6.44
CA TRP A 25 3.14 13.60 -6.88
C TRP A 25 2.23 12.69 -6.06
N ARG A 26 2.11 11.42 -6.46
CA ARG A 26 1.35 10.43 -5.69
C ARG A 26 1.95 9.05 -5.81
N VAL A 27 1.69 8.21 -4.81
CA VAL A 27 2.03 6.79 -4.84
C VAL A 27 0.76 5.99 -5.05
N THR A 28 0.78 5.06 -6.00
CA THR A 28 -0.28 4.07 -6.20
C THR A 28 0.21 2.67 -5.83
N ALA A 29 -0.72 1.82 -5.42
CA ALA A 29 -0.47 0.42 -5.10
C ALA A 29 -1.39 -0.50 -5.89
N GLN A 30 -0.87 -1.64 -6.35
CA GLN A 30 -1.61 -2.69 -7.03
C GLN A 30 -1.09 -4.06 -6.61
N LEU A 31 -1.98 -5.01 -6.32
CA LEU A 31 -1.59 -6.38 -5.98
C LEU A 31 -1.35 -7.17 -7.28
N VAL A 32 -0.14 -7.10 -7.81
CA VAL A 32 0.21 -7.71 -9.10
C VAL A 32 0.39 -9.23 -9.02
N ASP A 33 0.66 -9.77 -7.84
CA ASP A 33 0.51 -11.20 -7.57
C ASP A 33 -0.33 -11.41 -6.30
N GLN A 34 -1.41 -12.17 -6.44
CA GLN A 34 -2.31 -12.49 -5.34
C GLN A 34 -1.57 -13.28 -4.26
N PHE A 35 -2.05 -13.17 -3.02
CA PHE A 35 -1.52 -13.97 -1.91
C PHE A 35 -1.69 -15.46 -2.21
N LYS A 36 -0.58 -16.20 -2.24
CA LYS A 36 -0.55 -17.65 -2.43
C LYS A 36 0.03 -18.33 -1.21
N ASP A 37 -0.54 -19.48 -0.85
CA ASP A 37 0.05 -20.32 0.21
C ASP A 37 1.35 -20.97 -0.24
N SER A 38 2.01 -21.70 0.67
CA SER A 38 3.27 -22.41 0.37
C SER A 38 3.16 -23.50 -0.70
N SER A 39 1.94 -23.91 -1.08
CA SER A 39 1.69 -24.84 -2.18
C SER A 39 1.37 -24.13 -3.50
N GLY A 40 1.41 -22.80 -3.51
CA GLY A 40 1.10 -21.96 -4.66
C GLY A 40 -0.40 -21.73 -4.88
N GLN A 41 -1.27 -22.16 -3.95
CA GLN A 41 -2.71 -21.98 -4.09
C GLN A 41 -3.11 -20.54 -3.73
N PRO A 42 -3.86 -19.84 -4.59
CA PRO A 42 -4.25 -18.47 -4.34
C PRO A 42 -5.29 -18.37 -3.22
N LEU A 43 -5.18 -17.32 -2.43
CA LEU A 43 -6.20 -16.88 -1.48
C LEU A 43 -7.35 -16.25 -2.27
N LYS A 44 -8.53 -16.85 -2.19
CA LYS A 44 -9.66 -16.55 -3.09
C LYS A 44 -10.35 -15.20 -2.82
N ASN A 45 -10.10 -14.60 -1.68
CA ASN A 45 -10.76 -13.37 -1.23
C ASN A 45 -9.78 -12.20 -1.26
N ASP A 46 -10.31 -11.01 -1.53
CA ASP A 46 -9.54 -9.79 -1.33
C ASP A 46 -9.31 -9.58 0.17
N VAL A 47 -8.04 -9.46 0.55
CA VAL A 47 -7.62 -9.28 1.96
C VAL A 47 -6.77 -8.04 2.16
N LEU A 48 -6.21 -7.47 1.09
CA LEU A 48 -5.40 -6.26 1.17
C LEU A 48 -6.27 -5.03 0.98
N LEU A 49 -6.40 -4.27 2.06
CA LEU A 49 -7.23 -3.09 2.16
C LEU A 49 -6.34 -1.85 2.30
N PHE A 50 -6.79 -0.74 1.73
CA PHE A 50 -6.25 0.58 1.98
C PHE A 50 -7.28 1.43 2.73
N ARG A 51 -6.90 1.94 3.89
CA ARG A 51 -7.72 2.84 4.71
C ARG A 51 -7.15 4.26 4.68
N LYS A 52 -8.02 5.25 4.43
CA LYS A 52 -7.64 6.68 4.37
C LYS A 52 -8.57 7.50 5.27
N GLY A 53 -8.19 7.68 6.53
CA GLY A 53 -8.95 8.41 7.54
C GLY A 53 -10.43 8.04 7.56
N THR A 54 -11.29 9.02 7.26
CA THR A 54 -12.76 8.89 7.24
C THR A 54 -13.33 8.48 5.88
N GLN A 55 -12.50 8.28 4.86
CA GLN A 55 -12.94 7.84 3.54
C GLN A 55 -13.32 6.36 3.55
N LEU A 56 -14.11 5.95 2.56
CA LEU A 56 -14.39 4.53 2.35
C LEU A 56 -13.09 3.76 2.08
N ASP A 57 -13.00 2.62 2.75
CA ASP A 57 -11.94 1.64 2.56
C ASP A 57 -11.91 1.15 1.11
N GLN A 58 -10.70 1.00 0.55
CA GLN A 58 -10.48 0.56 -0.85
C GLN A 58 -9.70 -0.75 -0.88
N TRP A 59 -10.15 -1.73 -1.65
CA TRP A 59 -9.40 -2.98 -1.84
C TRP A 59 -8.26 -2.77 -2.83
N ILE A 60 -7.04 -3.18 -2.45
CA ILE A 60 -5.90 -3.23 -3.36
C ILE A 60 -5.91 -4.63 -4.01
N THR A 61 -6.39 -4.69 -5.24
CA THR A 61 -6.52 -5.93 -6.01
C THR A 61 -5.57 -5.92 -7.22
N SER A 62 -5.64 -6.96 -8.05
CA SER A 62 -4.90 -7.01 -9.31
C SER A 62 -5.55 -6.20 -10.43
N THR A 63 -6.79 -5.73 -10.27
CA THR A 63 -7.57 -5.13 -11.36
C THR A 63 -7.42 -3.62 -11.49
N SER A 64 -7.01 -2.93 -10.44
CA SER A 64 -6.85 -1.47 -10.46
C SER A 64 -5.76 -0.98 -9.53
N GLU A 65 -5.16 0.15 -9.88
CA GLU A 65 -4.26 0.90 -9.01
C GLU A 65 -5.06 1.75 -8.01
N VAL A 66 -4.70 1.64 -6.74
CA VAL A 66 -5.27 2.44 -5.64
C VAL A 66 -4.31 3.57 -5.32
N ASN A 67 -4.79 4.81 -5.26
CA ASN A 67 -3.98 5.93 -4.76
C ASN A 67 -3.81 5.80 -3.25
N VAL A 68 -2.58 5.54 -2.82
CA VAL A 68 -2.26 5.28 -1.41
C VAL A 68 -1.59 6.47 -0.73
N PHE A 69 -1.07 7.45 -1.46
CA PHE A 69 -0.44 8.62 -0.86
C PHE A 69 -0.40 9.79 -1.83
N ASP A 70 -0.74 10.99 -1.36
CA ASP A 70 -0.61 12.23 -2.11
C ASP A 70 0.51 13.07 -1.48
N GLY A 71 1.51 13.43 -2.27
CA GLY A 71 2.67 14.20 -1.84
C GLY A 71 2.69 15.60 -2.45
N THR A 72 3.06 16.59 -1.64
CA THR A 72 3.26 17.97 -2.07
C THR A 72 4.71 18.36 -1.85
N SER A 73 5.43 18.55 -2.95
CA SER A 73 6.81 18.98 -2.90
C SER A 73 6.95 20.47 -2.62
N THR A 74 8.04 20.82 -1.96
CA THR A 74 8.40 22.18 -1.53
C THR A 74 9.87 22.44 -1.82
N ASP A 75 10.26 23.71 -1.98
CA ASP A 75 11.66 24.06 -2.29
C ASP A 75 12.64 23.83 -1.13
N LYS A 76 12.12 23.55 0.07
CA LYS A 76 12.92 23.41 1.29
C LYS A 76 13.30 21.96 1.61
N ASN A 77 12.67 20.99 0.96
CA ASN A 77 12.83 19.57 1.26
C ASN A 77 12.98 18.78 -0.04
N GLU A 78 13.86 17.78 -0.01
CA GLU A 78 14.04 16.83 -1.11
C GLU A 78 13.54 15.45 -0.72
N LEU A 79 13.58 15.08 0.55
CA LEU A 79 13.11 13.78 1.05
C LEU A 79 11.72 13.90 1.67
N TYR A 80 10.84 13.01 1.25
CA TYR A 80 9.45 12.93 1.70
C TYR A 80 9.14 11.52 2.17
N ASP A 81 8.73 11.40 3.42
CA ASP A 81 8.28 10.13 3.95
C ASP A 81 6.85 9.84 3.48
N VAL A 82 6.67 8.69 2.85
CA VAL A 82 5.37 8.08 2.56
C VAL A 82 5.06 7.15 3.73
N LEU A 83 4.30 7.68 4.68
CA LEU A 83 3.85 6.99 5.87
C LEU A 83 2.36 7.20 6.10
N TRP A 84 1.77 6.28 6.86
CA TRP A 84 0.38 6.37 7.28
C TRP A 84 0.31 6.21 8.80
N PRO A 85 -0.70 6.82 9.45
CA PRO A 85 -1.06 6.49 10.83
C PRO A 85 -1.20 4.98 11.04
N THR A 86 -1.06 4.51 12.28
CA THR A 86 -1.08 3.08 12.61
C THR A 86 -2.36 2.36 12.18
N GLN A 87 -3.49 3.07 12.19
CA GLN A 87 -4.79 2.52 11.78
C GLN A 87 -5.15 2.85 10.32
N GLU A 88 -4.21 3.40 9.55
CA GLU A 88 -4.40 3.80 8.16
C GLU A 88 -3.33 3.19 7.26
N GLY A 89 -3.56 3.35 5.96
CA GLY A 89 -2.70 2.81 4.93
C GLY A 89 -3.07 1.38 4.54
N PRO A 90 -2.09 0.64 3.99
CA PRO A 90 -2.25 -0.77 3.64
C PRO A 90 -2.38 -1.64 4.89
N LEU A 91 -3.46 -2.42 4.95
CA LEU A 91 -3.82 -3.31 6.06
C LEU A 91 -4.30 -4.67 5.51
N LEU A 92 -4.09 -5.74 6.26
CA LEU A 92 -4.72 -7.02 5.96
C LEU A 92 -6.01 -7.15 6.76
N GLN A 93 -7.13 -7.32 6.07
CA GLN A 93 -8.43 -7.59 6.66
C GLN A 93 -8.91 -8.98 6.27
N VAL A 94 -8.99 -9.88 7.24
CA VAL A 94 -9.36 -11.28 7.00
C VAL A 94 -10.71 -11.60 7.66
N ALA A 95 -11.61 -12.21 6.89
CA ALA A 95 -12.88 -12.70 7.42
C ALA A 95 -12.70 -14.09 8.07
N PRO A 96 -13.36 -14.36 9.21
CA PRO A 96 -13.29 -15.67 9.85
C PRO A 96 -13.64 -16.82 8.89
N GLY A 97 -12.87 -17.90 8.92
CA GLY A 97 -13.11 -19.10 8.11
C GLY A 97 -12.73 -18.97 6.63
N THR A 98 -12.19 -17.83 6.18
CA THR A 98 -11.84 -17.62 4.77
C THR A 98 -10.39 -17.91 4.40
N VAL A 99 -9.52 -18.03 5.40
CA VAL A 99 -8.08 -18.27 5.22
C VAL A 99 -7.69 -19.49 6.03
N LYS A 100 -6.87 -20.37 5.43
CA LYS A 100 -6.33 -21.54 6.11
C LYS A 100 -5.10 -21.14 6.92
N VAL A 101 -4.79 -21.90 7.97
CA VAL A 101 -3.54 -21.70 8.70
C VAL A 101 -2.36 -21.96 7.77
N GLY A 102 -1.42 -21.01 7.69
CA GLY A 102 -0.25 -21.13 6.82
C GLY A 102 0.44 -19.80 6.56
N LYS A 103 1.48 -19.85 5.73
CA LYS A 103 2.19 -18.67 5.23
C LYS A 103 1.65 -18.32 3.85
N TYR A 104 1.38 -17.04 3.62
CA TYR A 104 0.95 -16.51 2.35
C TYR A 104 1.93 -15.44 1.86
N THR A 105 2.23 -15.46 0.56
CA THR A 105 3.09 -14.46 -0.09
C THR A 105 2.34 -13.84 -1.26
N GLY A 106 2.36 -12.52 -1.35
CA GLY A 106 1.84 -11.76 -2.48
C GLY A 106 2.82 -10.66 -2.89
N VAL A 107 2.58 -10.03 -4.02
CA VAL A 107 3.45 -8.96 -4.54
C VAL A 107 2.63 -7.71 -4.79
N ILE A 108 2.97 -6.64 -4.07
CA ILE A 108 2.41 -5.31 -4.28
C ILE A 108 3.39 -4.53 -5.18
N ASN A 109 2.89 -4.03 -6.29
CA ASN A 109 3.58 -3.07 -7.13
C ASN A 109 3.25 -1.65 -6.65
N TRP A 110 4.28 -0.86 -6.36
CA TRP A 110 4.16 0.55 -5.97
C TRP A 110 4.62 1.40 -7.14
N LYS A 111 3.81 2.36 -7.57
CA LYS A 111 4.18 3.31 -8.62
C LYS A 111 4.20 4.72 -8.08
N LEU A 112 5.26 5.45 -8.39
CA LEU A 112 5.33 6.90 -8.19
C LEU A 112 4.82 7.57 -9.48
N ILE A 113 3.75 8.34 -9.37
CA ILE A 113 3.11 9.06 -10.49
C ILE A 113 3.43 10.55 -10.36
N ASP A 114 3.60 11.21 -11.51
CA ASP A 114 4.12 12.57 -11.60
C ASP A 114 5.46 12.69 -10.85
N ALA A 115 6.32 11.68 -11.04
CA ALA A 115 7.59 11.51 -10.35
C ALA A 115 8.64 12.56 -10.79
N PRO A 116 9.61 12.85 -9.92
CA PRO A 116 10.92 13.37 -10.31
C PRO A 116 11.56 12.45 -11.37
N VAL A 117 12.18 13.06 -12.39
CA VAL A 117 12.97 12.34 -13.42
C VAL A 117 14.44 12.28 -13.04
#